data_AF-A0A162KR80-F1
#
_entry.id   AF-A0A162KR80-F1
#
_cell.length_a   1.000
_cell.length_b   1.000
_cell.length_c   1.000
_cell.angle_alpha   90.00
_cell.angle_beta   90.00
_cell.angle_gamma   90.00
#
_symmetry.space_group_name_H-M   'P 1'
#
loop_
_entity.id
_entity.type
_entity.pdbx_description
1 polymer ?
#
loop_
_entity_poly.entity_id
_entity_poly.type
_entity_poly.pdbx_seq_one_letter_code
_entity_poly.pdbx_strand_id
1 'polypeptide(L)'
;MPMDPQWNYRFTLRKKYPQDNYGHTRLMMKAMLEEQSVFINVVTFPAPGLREDEEILVAVAVWQVNFNSDRDYSFAPTGSAGSRRDANFEHTKAFDDYLSTAKKSSSDSTYQSHQLHLRILATHPDLQRKGAGDGALQMGDGAGKAAPRARFAYIGTVTIQVEGEKEKLSVGAMVYVSKSA
;
A
#
# COMPACT_ATOMS: atom_id res chain seq x y z
N MET A 1 10.36 2.63 0.45
CA MET A 1 9.82 2.15 -0.83
C MET A 1 10.42 2.95 -1.98
N PRO A 2 11.67 2.70 -2.39
CA PRO A 2 12.34 3.53 -3.41
C PRO A 2 11.77 3.34 -4.82
N MET A 3 11.16 2.18 -5.10
CA MET A 3 10.61 1.79 -6.40
C MET A 3 9.13 2.15 -6.59
N ASP A 4 8.47 2.66 -5.54
CA ASP A 4 7.06 3.04 -5.63
C ASP A 4 6.96 4.50 -6.10
N PRO A 5 6.43 4.77 -7.31
CA PRO A 5 6.28 6.13 -7.83
C PRO A 5 5.36 6.99 -6.97
N GLN A 6 4.40 6.40 -6.26
CA GLN A 6 3.52 7.12 -5.32
C GLN A 6 4.31 7.65 -4.11
N TRP A 7 5.32 6.90 -3.68
CA TRP A 7 6.23 7.30 -2.61
C TRP A 7 7.17 8.43 -3.07
N ASN A 8 7.60 8.37 -4.34
CA ASN A 8 8.45 9.40 -4.92
C ASN A 8 7.73 10.74 -5.07
N TYR A 9 6.49 10.69 -5.52
CA TYR A 9 5.64 11.85 -5.73
C TYR A 9 5.30 12.57 -4.42
N ARG A 10 4.97 11.83 -3.35
CA ARG A 10 4.59 12.42 -2.05
C ARG A 10 5.78 12.85 -1.20
N PHE A 11 6.90 12.12 -1.27
CA PHE A 11 8.06 12.33 -0.39
C PHE A 11 9.31 12.69 -1.21
N THR A 12 9.25 13.84 -1.88
CA THR A 12 10.29 14.32 -2.80
C THR A 12 11.62 14.60 -2.09
N LEU A 13 11.58 15.05 -0.84
CA LEU A 13 12.74 15.42 -0.04
C LEU A 13 13.25 14.30 0.89
N ARG A 14 12.69 13.09 0.82
CA ARG A 14 13.08 11.96 1.69
C ARG A 14 14.56 11.58 1.64
N LYS A 15 15.25 11.85 0.52
CA LYS A 15 16.70 11.62 0.42
C LYS A 15 17.50 12.66 1.20
N LYS A 16 16.97 13.88 1.33
CA LYS A 16 17.54 14.96 2.13
C LYS A 16 17.21 14.81 3.62
N TYR A 17 16.02 14.29 3.94
CA TYR A 17 15.55 14.05 5.30
C TYR A 17 15.19 12.57 5.53
N PRO A 18 16.16 11.64 5.48
CA PRO A 18 15.90 10.21 5.57
C PRO A 18 15.36 9.77 6.93
N GLN A 19 15.76 10.47 8.01
CA GLN A 19 15.30 10.17 9.36
C GLN A 19 13.83 10.51 9.56
N ASP A 20 13.36 11.65 9.01
CA ASP A 20 11.95 12.02 9.02
C ASP A 20 11.12 10.97 8.27
N ASN A 21 11.54 10.62 7.04
CA ASN A 21 10.84 9.59 6.27
C ASN A 21 10.79 8.26 7.05
N TYR A 22 11.90 7.80 7.61
CA TYR A 22 11.94 6.55 8.38
C TYR A 22 11.03 6.62 9.61
N GLY A 23 11.17 7.64 10.45
CA GLY A 23 10.39 7.81 11.68
C GLY A 23 8.89 7.81 11.41
N HIS A 24 8.45 8.56 10.40
CA HIS A 24 7.04 8.66 10.08
C HIS A 24 6.48 7.45 9.33
N THR A 25 7.28 6.79 8.50
CA THR A 25 6.91 5.49 7.92
C THR A 25 6.71 4.46 9.03
N ARG A 26 7.60 4.43 10.04
CA ARG A 26 7.49 3.53 11.18
C ARG A 26 6.23 3.80 12.00
N LEU A 27 5.90 5.07 12.26
CA LEU A 27 4.65 5.44 12.93
C LEU A 27 3.42 4.98 12.15
N MET A 28 3.42 5.18 10.82
CA MET A 28 2.34 4.71 9.94
C MET A 28 2.18 3.19 9.99
N MET A 29 3.27 2.42 9.92
CA MET A 29 3.21 0.95 10.02
C MET A 29 2.72 0.50 11.40
N LYS A 30 3.15 1.17 12.47
CA LYS A 30 2.67 0.87 13.83
C LYS A 30 1.16 1.09 13.95
N ALA A 31 0.65 2.20 13.41
CA ALA A 31 -0.78 2.47 13.42
C ALA A 31 -1.59 1.39 12.68
N MET A 32 -1.07 0.85 11.57
CA MET A 32 -1.72 -0.24 10.84
C MET A 32 -1.73 -1.57 11.61
N LEU A 33 -0.66 -1.87 12.35
CA LEU A 33 -0.60 -3.05 13.21
C LEU A 33 -1.62 -2.98 14.36
N GLU A 34 -1.98 -1.78 14.79
CA GLU A 34 -2.96 -1.54 15.86
C GLU A 34 -4.40 -1.42 15.31
N GLU A 35 -4.58 -1.36 13.99
CA GLU A 35 -5.88 -1.16 13.35
C GLU A 35 -6.67 -2.48 13.25
N GLN A 36 -7.81 -2.57 13.96
CA GLN A 36 -8.64 -3.79 13.97
C GLN A 36 -9.24 -4.17 12.61
N SER A 37 -9.36 -3.22 11.69
CA SER A 37 -9.89 -3.42 10.33
C SER A 37 -8.79 -3.77 9.31
N VAL A 38 -7.63 -4.21 9.77
CA VAL A 38 -6.51 -4.58 8.90
C VAL A 38 -6.10 -6.04 9.16
N PHE A 39 -5.90 -6.78 8.07
CA PHE A 39 -5.29 -8.10 8.05
C PHE A 39 -3.91 -8.00 7.41
N ILE A 40 -2.88 -8.54 8.07
CA ILE A 40 -1.49 -8.46 7.61
C ILE A 40 -0.99 -9.87 7.33
N ASN A 41 -0.56 -10.08 6.08
CA ASN A 41 0.12 -11.31 5.69
C ASN A 41 1.61 -11.03 5.53
N VAL A 42 2.45 -11.89 6.11
CA VAL A 42 3.90 -11.79 6.04
C VAL A 42 4.49 -13.08 5.45
N VAL A 43 5.49 -12.91 4.60
CA VAL A 43 6.31 -14.02 4.11
C VAL A 43 7.68 -13.89 4.74
N THR A 44 8.08 -14.94 5.43
CA THR A 44 9.36 -15.05 6.12
C THR A 44 10.23 -16.14 5.48
N PHE A 45 11.54 -16.06 5.68
CA PHE A 45 12.48 -17.09 5.28
C PHE A 45 13.49 -17.34 6.40
N PRO A 46 13.98 -18.58 6.57
CA PRO A 46 15.14 -18.84 7.42
C PRO A 46 16.34 -18.04 6.92
N ALA A 47 17.05 -17.38 7.83
CA ALA A 47 18.21 -16.58 7.45
C ALA A 47 19.52 -17.36 7.66
N PRO A 48 20.43 -17.41 6.66
CA PRO A 48 21.73 -18.01 6.85
C PRO A 48 22.52 -17.33 7.98
N GLY A 49 22.97 -18.12 8.96
CA GLY A 49 23.75 -17.61 10.10
C GLY A 49 22.92 -17.11 11.29
N LEU A 50 21.60 -17.23 11.23
CA LEU A 50 20.69 -17.08 12.38
C LEU A 50 20.28 -18.46 12.92
N ARG A 51 19.65 -18.49 14.09
CA ARG A 51 19.11 -19.72 14.68
C ARG A 51 17.96 -20.28 13.83
N GLU A 52 17.66 -21.58 13.96
CA GLU A 52 16.55 -22.22 13.20
C GLU A 52 15.18 -21.58 13.47
N ASP A 53 14.99 -20.96 14.63
CA ASP A 53 13.77 -20.23 15.01
C ASP A 53 13.77 -18.75 14.59
N GLU A 54 14.86 -18.27 13.99
CA GLU A 54 14.99 -16.89 13.56
C GLU A 54 14.76 -16.76 12.05
N GLU A 55 13.67 -16.08 11.71
CA GLU A 55 13.31 -15.80 10.33
C GLU A 55 13.45 -14.32 9.99
N ILE A 56 13.77 -14.03 8.73
CA ILE A 56 13.74 -12.67 8.19
C ILE A 56 12.42 -12.42 7.49
N LEU A 57 11.85 -11.22 7.68
CA LEU A 57 10.69 -10.77 6.93
C LEU A 57 11.11 -10.40 5.51
N VAL A 58 10.49 -11.06 4.53
CA VAL A 58 10.82 -10.92 3.11
C VAL A 58 9.74 -10.18 2.33
N ALA A 59 8.47 -10.42 2.64
CA ALA A 59 7.38 -9.65 2.06
C ALA A 59 6.25 -9.41 3.06
N VAL A 60 5.48 -8.36 2.81
CA VAL A 60 4.29 -8.01 3.58
C VAL A 60 3.18 -7.55 2.64
N ALA A 61 1.97 -8.01 2.91
CA ALA A 61 0.74 -7.51 2.33
C ALA A 61 -0.20 -7.03 3.45
N VAL A 62 -0.68 -5.80 3.33
CA VAL A 62 -1.60 -5.18 4.30
C VAL A 62 -2.94 -5.01 3.63
N TRP A 63 -3.93 -5.76 4.10
CA TRP A 63 -5.29 -5.80 3.59
C TRP A 63 -6.21 -5.05 4.52
N GLN A 64 -7.00 -4.14 3.97
CA GLN A 64 -8.14 -3.58 4.70
C GLN A 64 -9.30 -4.58 4.61
N VAL A 65 -9.77 -5.03 5.78
CA VAL A 65 -10.98 -5.84 5.94
C VAL A 65 -12.10 -4.96 6.49
N ASN A 66 -13.36 -5.23 6.12
CA ASN A 66 -14.54 -4.49 6.58
C ASN A 66 -14.49 -2.99 6.24
N PHE A 67 -14.52 -2.69 4.93
CA PHE A 67 -14.61 -1.30 4.47
C PHE A 67 -15.87 -0.61 5.01
N ASN A 68 -15.68 0.57 5.61
CA ASN A 68 -16.74 1.47 6.05
C ASN A 68 -16.54 2.84 5.39
N SER A 69 -17.47 3.26 4.54
CA SER A 69 -17.41 4.54 3.81
C SER A 69 -17.31 5.79 4.71
N ASP A 70 -17.70 5.66 5.97
CA ASP A 70 -17.70 6.76 6.95
C ASP A 70 -16.37 6.89 7.69
N ARG A 71 -15.45 5.92 7.53
CA ARG A 71 -14.10 6.00 8.09
C ARG A 71 -13.14 6.68 7.12
N ASP A 72 -12.32 7.56 7.67
CA ASP A 72 -11.17 8.09 6.95
C ASP A 72 -10.03 7.06 6.95
N TYR A 73 -9.74 6.51 5.77
CA TYR A 73 -8.63 5.60 5.54
C TYR A 73 -7.43 6.29 4.85
N SER A 74 -7.46 7.63 4.76
CA SER A 74 -6.38 8.40 4.17
C SER A 74 -5.06 8.09 4.86
N PHE A 75 -3.98 8.09 4.07
CA PHE A 75 -2.63 8.02 4.62
C PHE A 75 -2.18 9.41 5.00
N ALA A 76 -3.04 10.16 5.73
CA ALA A 76 -2.73 11.50 6.16
C ALA A 76 -1.33 11.50 6.76
N PRO A 77 -0.43 12.40 6.28
CA PRO A 77 0.94 12.41 6.77
C PRO A 77 0.89 12.50 8.28
N THR A 78 1.51 11.55 8.96
CA THR A 78 1.59 11.59 10.42
C THR A 78 2.35 12.87 10.79
N GLY A 79 1.67 13.86 11.34
CA GLY A 79 2.25 15.15 11.71
C GLY A 79 1.98 16.31 10.75
N SER A 80 2.29 17.52 11.19
CA SER A 80 2.03 18.77 10.45
C SER A 80 3.13 19.08 9.43
N ALA A 81 2.91 20.10 8.60
CA ALA A 81 3.93 20.65 7.69
C ALA A 81 5.27 20.96 8.38
N GLY A 82 5.23 21.35 9.66
CA GLY A 82 6.43 21.61 10.44
C GLY A 82 7.21 20.36 10.89
N SER A 83 6.59 19.18 10.92
CA SER A 83 7.21 17.95 11.43
C SER A 83 7.63 16.95 10.35
N ARG A 84 7.18 17.12 9.09
CA ARG A 84 7.49 16.22 7.96
C ARG A 84 8.29 16.90 6.86
N ARG A 85 9.58 17.14 7.09
CA ARG A 85 10.43 17.84 6.09
C ARG A 85 10.69 16.99 4.85
N ASP A 86 10.45 15.69 4.92
CA ASP A 86 10.58 14.74 3.82
C ASP A 86 9.43 14.81 2.78
N ALA A 87 8.27 15.36 3.17
CA ALA A 87 7.04 15.33 2.41
C ALA A 87 6.78 16.62 1.62
N ASN A 88 6.14 16.48 0.46
CA ASN A 88 5.46 17.59 -0.21
C ASN A 88 3.96 17.49 0.13
N PHE A 89 3.46 18.47 0.87
CA PHE A 89 2.09 18.48 1.39
C PHE A 89 1.04 18.74 0.31
N GLU A 90 1.36 19.53 -0.71
CA GLU A 90 0.47 19.76 -1.84
C GLU A 90 0.31 18.48 -2.66
N HIS A 91 1.41 17.78 -2.92
CA HIS A 91 1.39 16.48 -3.60
C HIS A 91 0.65 15.42 -2.78
N THR A 92 0.87 15.40 -1.45
CA THR A 92 0.18 14.45 -0.56
C THR A 92 -1.31 14.72 -0.53
N LYS A 93 -1.72 15.99 -0.43
CA LYS A 93 -3.13 16.38 -0.49
C LYS A 93 -3.76 16.01 -1.83
N ALA A 94 -3.12 16.35 -2.95
CA ALA A 94 -3.61 15.98 -4.27
C ALA A 94 -3.75 14.45 -4.40
N PHE A 95 -2.76 13.71 -3.93
CA PHE A 95 -2.82 12.24 -3.93
C PHE A 95 -4.03 11.71 -3.16
N ASP A 96 -4.25 12.20 -1.93
CA ASP A 96 -5.37 11.75 -1.10
C ASP A 96 -6.73 12.15 -1.71
N ASP A 97 -6.87 13.38 -2.19
CA ASP A 97 -8.12 13.89 -2.78
C ASP A 97 -8.52 13.10 -4.05
N TYR A 98 -7.57 12.89 -4.96
CA TYR A 98 -7.82 12.18 -6.22
C TYR A 98 -8.08 10.69 -6.00
N LEU A 99 -7.29 10.01 -5.15
CA LEU A 99 -7.52 8.59 -4.87
C LEU A 99 -8.80 8.36 -4.06
N SER A 100 -9.12 9.22 -3.10
CA SER A 100 -10.38 9.12 -2.34
C SER A 100 -11.58 9.25 -3.28
N THR A 101 -11.54 10.23 -4.19
CA THR A 101 -12.58 10.42 -5.21
C THR A 101 -12.70 9.22 -6.15
N ALA A 102 -11.57 8.74 -6.67
CA ALA A 102 -11.55 7.62 -7.60
C ALA A 102 -11.98 6.30 -6.94
N LYS A 103 -11.58 6.07 -5.69
CA LYS A 103 -11.98 4.90 -4.91
C LYS A 103 -13.48 4.91 -4.66
N LYS A 104 -14.04 6.07 -4.27
CA LYS A 104 -15.49 6.24 -4.08
C LYS A 104 -16.28 5.94 -5.35
N SER A 105 -15.84 6.48 -6.48
CA SER A 105 -16.58 6.36 -7.75
C SER A 105 -16.47 4.99 -8.41
N SER A 106 -15.33 4.32 -8.30
CA SER A 106 -15.07 3.04 -8.99
C SER A 106 -15.32 1.81 -8.11
N SER A 107 -14.84 1.85 -6.86
CA SER A 107 -14.75 0.66 -6.01
C SER A 107 -15.85 0.65 -4.96
N ASP A 108 -16.02 1.74 -4.21
CA ASP A 108 -16.96 1.78 -3.08
C ASP A 108 -18.43 1.76 -3.55
N SER A 109 -18.72 2.44 -4.66
CA SER A 109 -20.03 2.38 -5.33
C SER A 109 -20.39 0.98 -5.84
N THR A 110 -19.38 0.22 -6.28
CA THR A 110 -19.56 -1.06 -6.99
C THR A 110 -19.55 -2.25 -6.04
N TYR A 111 -18.58 -2.29 -5.13
CA TYR A 111 -18.33 -3.44 -4.25
C TYR A 111 -18.75 -3.19 -2.80
N GLN A 112 -18.98 -1.93 -2.41
CA GLN A 112 -19.50 -1.54 -1.10
C GLN A 112 -18.70 -2.19 0.06
N SER A 113 -19.37 -2.84 1.01
CA SER A 113 -18.76 -3.54 2.14
C SER A 113 -18.17 -4.92 1.78
N HIS A 114 -18.37 -5.41 0.55
CA HIS A 114 -17.93 -6.74 0.10
C HIS A 114 -16.57 -6.72 -0.59
N GLN A 115 -15.72 -5.73 -0.29
CA GLN A 115 -14.39 -5.59 -0.86
C GLN A 115 -13.29 -5.76 0.18
N LEU A 116 -12.16 -6.29 -0.28
CA LEU A 116 -10.87 -6.21 0.41
C LEU A 116 -9.98 -5.25 -0.37
N HIS A 117 -9.39 -4.29 0.32
CA HIS A 117 -8.51 -3.30 -0.31
C HIS A 117 -7.06 -3.52 0.10
N LEU A 118 -6.19 -3.81 -0.87
CA LEU A 118 -4.76 -3.95 -0.64
C LEU A 118 -4.13 -2.56 -0.46
N ARG A 119 -3.71 -2.25 0.77
CA ARG A 119 -3.10 -0.96 1.13
C ARG A 119 -1.61 -0.92 0.85
N ILE A 120 -0.91 -1.99 1.20
CA ILE A 120 0.54 -2.10 1.04
C ILE A 120 0.86 -3.49 0.50
N LEU A 121 1.72 -3.53 -0.50
CA LEU A 121 2.45 -4.73 -0.91
C LEU A 121 3.92 -4.35 -1.02
N ALA A 122 4.77 -4.97 -0.21
CA ALA A 122 6.19 -4.70 -0.21
C ALA A 122 7.00 -6.00 -0.16
N THR A 123 8.14 -5.99 -0.83
CA THR A 123 9.13 -7.08 -0.78
C THR A 123 10.49 -6.46 -0.51
N HIS A 124 11.28 -7.09 0.35
CA HIS A 124 12.64 -6.69 0.67
C HIS A 124 13.46 -6.53 -0.64
N PRO A 125 14.13 -5.39 -0.87
CA PRO A 125 14.82 -5.10 -2.14
C PRO A 125 15.74 -6.23 -2.62
N ASP A 126 16.54 -6.80 -1.71
CA ASP A 126 17.51 -7.85 -2.04
C ASP A 126 16.89 -9.23 -2.33
N LEU A 127 15.59 -9.38 -2.08
CA LEU A 127 14.85 -10.63 -2.22
C LEU A 127 13.70 -10.52 -3.23
N GLN A 128 13.66 -9.44 -4.00
CA GLN A 128 12.69 -9.24 -5.08
C GLN A 128 12.85 -10.29 -6.20
N ARG A 129 11.77 -10.50 -6.95
CA ARG A 129 11.70 -11.46 -8.08
C ARG A 129 11.90 -12.93 -7.71
N LYS A 130 11.73 -13.28 -6.44
CA LYS A 130 11.78 -14.66 -5.93
C LYS A 130 10.41 -15.21 -5.52
N GLY A 131 9.31 -14.58 -5.97
CA GLY A 131 7.95 -15.02 -5.68
C GLY A 131 7.37 -14.60 -4.32
N ALA A 132 8.16 -14.01 -3.41
CA ALA A 132 7.68 -13.63 -2.08
C ALA A 132 6.52 -12.62 -2.07
N GLY A 133 6.50 -11.67 -3.02
CA GLY A 133 5.37 -10.75 -3.19
C GLY A 133 4.08 -11.45 -3.59
N ASP A 134 4.16 -12.42 -4.50
CA ASP A 134 3.01 -13.25 -4.88
C ASP A 134 2.57 -14.15 -3.71
N GLY A 135 3.53 -14.64 -2.91
CA GLY A 135 3.28 -15.36 -1.66
C GLY A 135 2.48 -14.52 -0.65
N ALA A 136 2.84 -13.25 -0.48
CA ALA A 136 2.14 -12.34 0.44
C ALA A 136 0.70 -12.04 -0.01
N LEU A 137 0.40 -12.16 -1.29
CA LEU A 137 -0.96 -12.03 -1.84
C LEU A 137 -1.83 -13.27 -1.63
N GLN A 138 -1.27 -14.39 -1.13
CA GLN A 138 -2.05 -15.59 -0.85
C GLN A 138 -2.76 -15.46 0.49
N MET A 139 -4.08 -15.33 0.47
CA MET A 139 -4.90 -15.48 1.67
C MET A 139 -5.02 -16.98 1.96
N GLY A 140 -4.84 -17.42 3.20
CA GLY A 140 -4.91 -18.84 3.57
C GLY A 140 -6.22 -19.51 3.15
N ASP A 141 -6.23 -20.85 3.09
CA ASP A 141 -7.25 -21.70 2.45
C ASP A 141 -8.71 -21.54 2.94
N GLY A 142 -9.00 -20.64 3.89
CA GLY A 142 -10.35 -20.24 4.28
C GLY A 142 -10.95 -19.06 3.49
N ALA A 143 -10.15 -18.29 2.74
CA ALA A 143 -10.64 -17.13 1.97
C ALA A 143 -9.75 -16.77 0.78
N GLY A 144 -9.57 -17.72 -0.16
CA GLY A 144 -9.08 -17.41 -1.51
C GLY A 144 -7.67 -17.92 -1.80
N LYS A 145 -7.61 -19.07 -2.48
CA LYS A 145 -6.41 -19.62 -3.12
C LYS A 145 -5.65 -18.51 -3.86
N ALA A 146 -4.32 -18.52 -3.70
CA ALA A 146 -3.31 -17.67 -4.32
C ALA A 146 -3.83 -16.77 -5.45
N ALA A 147 -3.63 -15.46 -5.31
CA ALA A 147 -3.90 -14.48 -6.34
C ALA A 147 -2.63 -14.20 -7.16
N PRO A 148 -2.24 -15.03 -8.16
CA PRO A 148 -1.16 -14.66 -9.05
C PRO A 148 -1.53 -13.32 -9.69
N ARG A 149 -0.52 -12.49 -9.97
CA ARG A 149 -0.66 -11.22 -10.69
C ARG A 149 -1.60 -11.29 -11.91
N ALA A 150 -1.64 -12.45 -12.57
CA ALA A 150 -2.54 -12.79 -13.68
C ALA A 150 -4.05 -12.75 -13.36
N ARG A 151 -4.46 -12.60 -12.11
CA ARG A 151 -5.87 -12.53 -11.70
C ARG A 151 -6.35 -11.13 -11.33
N PHE A 152 -5.47 -10.14 -11.32
CA PHE A 152 -5.90 -8.75 -11.20
C PHE A 152 -6.19 -8.19 -12.60
N ALA A 153 -7.46 -7.87 -12.87
CA ALA A 153 -7.86 -7.17 -14.09
C ALA A 153 -7.71 -5.67 -13.87
N TYR A 154 -7.09 -4.99 -14.85
CA TYR A 154 -7.00 -3.54 -14.88
C TYR A 154 -8.37 -2.93 -15.19
N ILE A 155 -8.80 -1.95 -14.39
CA ILE A 155 -10.12 -1.31 -14.52
C ILE A 155 -10.05 0.18 -14.84
N GLY A 156 -8.86 0.79 -14.77
CA GLY A 156 -8.70 2.21 -15.10
C GLY A 156 -7.42 2.80 -14.53
N THR A 157 -7.15 4.05 -14.89
CA THR A 157 -6.02 4.84 -14.36
C THR A 157 -6.57 6.08 -13.68
N VAL A 158 -6.07 6.35 -12.49
CA VAL A 158 -6.23 7.63 -11.80
C VAL A 158 -5.00 8.47 -12.09
N THR A 159 -5.18 9.66 -12.66
CA THR A 159 -4.09 10.62 -12.85
C THR A 159 -4.18 11.68 -11.76
N ILE A 160 -3.09 11.88 -11.06
CA ILE A 160 -2.94 12.76 -9.89
C ILE A 160 -1.96 13.86 -10.29
N GLN A 161 -2.35 15.12 -10.08
CA GLN A 161 -1.55 16.28 -10.44
C GLN A 161 -1.93 17.45 -9.53
N VAL A 162 -0.91 18.19 -9.06
CA VAL A 162 -1.14 19.49 -8.40
C VAL A 162 -1.45 20.54 -9.47
N GLU A 163 -2.43 21.40 -9.18
CA GLU A 163 -2.85 22.44 -10.13
C GLU A 163 -1.69 23.37 -10.48
N GLY A 164 -1.49 23.63 -11.78
CA GLY A 164 -0.40 24.48 -12.28
C GLY A 164 0.94 23.78 -12.46
N GLU A 165 1.12 22.56 -11.96
CA GLU A 165 2.36 21.80 -12.16
C GLU A 165 2.37 21.00 -13.46
N LYS A 166 3.57 20.63 -13.94
CA LYS A 166 3.73 19.69 -15.07
C LYS A 166 3.87 18.24 -14.61
N GLU A 167 4.33 18.02 -13.38
CA GLU A 167 4.51 16.70 -12.81
C GLU A 167 3.15 16.03 -12.59
N LYS A 168 3.08 14.72 -12.85
CA LYS A 168 1.86 13.94 -12.72
C LYS A 168 2.19 12.51 -12.35
N LEU A 169 1.34 11.91 -11.55
CA LEU A 169 1.42 10.53 -11.10
C LEU A 169 0.21 9.76 -11.65
N SER A 170 0.46 8.64 -12.33
CA SER A 170 -0.59 7.75 -12.79
C SER A 170 -0.61 6.49 -11.94
N VAL A 171 -1.77 6.17 -11.37
CA VAL A 171 -2.00 4.98 -10.55
C VAL A 171 -3.02 4.10 -11.25
N GLY A 172 -2.63 2.86 -11.57
CA GLY A 172 -3.55 1.86 -12.12
C GLY A 172 -4.45 1.30 -11.03
N ALA A 173 -5.76 1.28 -11.29
CA ALA A 173 -6.74 0.58 -10.48
C ALA A 173 -6.94 -0.84 -11.03
N MET A 174 -6.98 -1.83 -10.14
CA MET A 174 -7.12 -3.23 -10.51
C MET A 174 -8.06 -3.95 -9.55
N VAL A 175 -8.78 -4.95 -10.05
CA VAL A 175 -9.70 -5.79 -9.26
C VAL A 175 -9.32 -7.25 -9.41
N TYR A 176 -9.46 -8.01 -8.33
CA TYR A 176 -9.23 -9.45 -8.38
C TYR A 176 -10.42 -10.15 -9.04
N VAL A 177 -10.16 -10.96 -10.06
CA VAL A 177 -11.16 -11.76 -10.76
C VAL A 177 -11.03 -13.22 -10.31
N SER A 178 -12.04 -13.72 -9.59
CA SER A 178 -12.15 -15.16 -9.34
C SER A 178 -12.64 -15.86 -10.61
N LYS A 179 -12.19 -17.10 -10.85
CA LYS A 179 -12.83 -17.93 -11.87
C LYS A 179 -14.26 -18.22 -11.42
N SER A 180 -15.23 -17.99 -12.29
CA SER A 180 -16.56 -18.58 -12.18
C SER A 180 -16.39 -20.08 -12.01
N ALA A 181 -17.00 -20.64 -10.96
CA ALA A 181 -17.07 -22.08 -10.75
C ALA A 181 -17.89 -22.75 -11.86
#